data_AF-A0A8D2N0J0-F1
#
_entry.id   AF-A0A8D2N0J0-F1
#
_cell.length_a   1.000
_cell.length_b   1.000
_cell.length_c   1.000
_cell.angle_alpha   90.00
_cell.angle_beta   90.00
_cell.angle_gamma   90.00
#
_symmetry.space_group_name_H-M   'P 1'
#
loop_
_entity.id
_entity.type
_entity.pdbx_description
1 polymer ?
#
loop_
_entity_poly.entity_id
_entity_poly.type
_entity_poly.pdbx_seq_one_letter_code
_entity_poly.pdbx_strand_id
1 'polypeptide(L)'
;FGAEPFPTLRSGSKRGLWAAALLKASLCHKVCCGTALSLRELPVLWKQALGLVVSAALVCAGISLPFALFQYYAYVRFCQPSTGLAQSVPEALLQLAQDKGYRVAGVGEAKPPWCSQRFPLVYSYIQDAYWNVGFLRYFELRQIPNFLLALPVTLLCSWAAWTYVSANPRHCLTLGLVRSKAEERGKARDGFCGPATFVYVVHSTALLAFGFFCMHVQVLTRFLGSSSPILYWFSAHLLLEHEPLLWSTGTDNPASGKPPLSKSHSSCGKGTSDNPVVRLLLNWRSITPLSKSILGFFLGYWLLGLVLHCNFLPWT
;
A
#
# COMPACT_ATOMS: atom_id res chain seq x y z
N PHE A 1 -16.98 -16.77 -45.61
CA PHE A 1 -17.54 -18.05 -45.16
C PHE A 1 -16.63 -18.58 -44.06
N GLY A 2 -16.98 -18.67 -42.78
CA GLY A 2 -18.17 -18.27 -42.04
C GLY A 2 -17.73 -17.86 -40.63
N ALA A 3 -18.46 -16.93 -40.05
CA ALA A 3 -18.34 -16.54 -38.65
C ALA A 3 -19.03 -17.61 -37.80
N GLU A 4 -18.38 -18.05 -36.72
CA GLU A 4 -19.00 -18.72 -35.59
C GLU A 4 -18.75 -17.86 -34.33
N PRO A 5 -19.75 -17.65 -33.46
CA PRO A 5 -19.75 -16.59 -32.47
C PRO A 5 -19.18 -17.07 -31.12
N PHE A 6 -18.41 -16.19 -30.46
CA PHE A 6 -18.07 -16.34 -29.05
C PHE A 6 -19.34 -16.33 -28.17
N PRO A 7 -19.42 -17.16 -27.12
CA PRO A 7 -20.60 -17.24 -26.27
C PRO A 7 -20.82 -15.93 -25.52
N THR A 8 -22.02 -15.39 -25.70
CA THR A 8 -22.56 -14.25 -24.97
C THR A 8 -22.69 -14.60 -23.48
N LEU A 9 -21.72 -14.14 -22.68
CA LEU A 9 -21.84 -14.11 -21.23
C LEU A 9 -23.04 -13.23 -20.83
N ARG A 10 -24.11 -13.90 -20.39
CA ARG A 10 -25.36 -13.33 -19.85
C ARG A 10 -25.13 -12.06 -19.03
N SER A 11 -25.71 -10.95 -19.47
CA SER A 11 -25.78 -9.66 -18.75
C SER A 11 -26.61 -9.68 -17.46
N GLY A 12 -27.05 -10.86 -17.00
CA GLY A 12 -27.82 -11.05 -15.76
C GLY A 12 -26.99 -11.10 -14.48
N SER A 13 -25.75 -11.60 -14.53
CA SER A 13 -24.92 -11.77 -13.32
C SER A 13 -24.37 -10.44 -12.78
N LYS A 14 -23.98 -9.51 -13.67
CA LYS A 14 -23.48 -8.19 -13.27
C LYS A 14 -24.57 -7.32 -12.63
N ARG A 15 -25.80 -7.34 -13.13
CA ARG A 15 -26.92 -6.57 -12.53
C ARG A 15 -27.23 -7.02 -11.10
N GLY A 16 -27.09 -8.32 -10.79
CA GLY A 16 -27.24 -8.86 -9.44
C GLY A 16 -26.16 -8.39 -8.47
N LEU A 17 -24.89 -8.31 -8.91
CA LEU A 17 -23.80 -7.80 -8.06
C LEU A 17 -23.94 -6.30 -7.76
N TRP A 18 -24.32 -5.50 -8.77
CA TRP A 18 -24.54 -4.06 -8.58
C TRP A 18 -25.78 -3.79 -7.72
N ALA A 19 -26.87 -4.56 -7.90
CA ALA A 19 -28.04 -4.49 -7.03
C ALA A 19 -27.71 -4.90 -5.59
N ALA A 20 -26.92 -5.96 -5.38
CA ALA A 20 -26.48 -6.39 -4.06
C ALA A 20 -25.55 -5.37 -3.39
N ALA A 21 -24.67 -4.69 -4.15
CA ALA A 21 -23.82 -3.63 -3.64
C ALA A 21 -24.63 -2.36 -3.26
N LEU A 22 -25.61 -1.98 -4.08
CA LEU A 22 -26.51 -0.85 -3.81
C LEU A 22 -27.43 -1.12 -2.61
N LEU A 23 -27.93 -2.36 -2.45
CA LEU A 23 -28.68 -2.78 -1.27
C LEU A 23 -27.80 -2.77 0.00
N LYS A 24 -26.55 -3.23 -0.09
CA LYS A 24 -25.58 -3.18 1.02
C LYS A 24 -25.29 -1.73 1.45
N ALA A 25 -25.12 -0.82 0.50
CA ALA A 25 -24.88 0.60 0.78
C ALA A 25 -26.12 1.30 1.39
N SER A 26 -27.31 1.04 0.83
CA SER A 26 -28.59 1.62 1.31
C SER A 26 -28.96 1.15 2.71
N LEU A 27 -28.65 -0.09 3.08
CA LEU A 27 -28.90 -0.59 4.44
C LEU A 27 -27.81 -0.21 5.45
N CYS A 28 -26.55 -0.11 5.05
CA CYS A 28 -25.51 0.44 5.92
C CYS A 28 -25.86 1.89 6.32
N HIS A 29 -26.42 2.65 5.38
CA HIS A 29 -26.99 3.97 5.65
C HIS A 29 -28.18 3.90 6.64
N LYS A 30 -29.11 2.95 6.51
CA LYS A 30 -30.26 2.80 7.45
C LYS A 30 -29.86 2.35 8.86
N VAL A 31 -28.87 1.47 8.99
CA VAL A 31 -28.33 1.02 10.29
C VAL A 31 -27.57 2.14 10.98
N CYS A 32 -26.82 2.95 10.24
CA CYS A 32 -26.09 4.09 10.77
C CYS A 32 -27.02 5.27 11.14
N CYS A 33 -28.17 5.40 10.47
CA CYS A 33 -29.12 6.51 10.66
C CYS A 33 -30.31 6.20 11.62
N GLY A 34 -30.34 5.03 12.27
CA GLY A 34 -31.28 4.74 13.37
C GLY A 34 -32.78 4.65 13.01
N THR A 35 -33.13 4.29 11.77
CA THR A 35 -34.55 4.11 11.38
C THR A 35 -35.08 2.73 11.79
N ALA A 36 -36.30 2.67 12.34
CA ALA A 36 -36.95 1.46 12.85
C ALA A 36 -36.98 0.30 11.83
N LEU A 37 -36.38 -0.83 12.20
CA LEU A 37 -36.33 -2.07 11.42
C LEU A 37 -37.68 -2.82 11.52
N SER A 38 -38.26 -3.18 10.38
CA SER A 38 -39.42 -4.10 10.32
C SER A 38 -39.00 -5.52 10.68
N LEU A 39 -39.79 -6.21 11.52
CA LEU A 39 -39.59 -7.60 11.97
C LEU A 39 -39.43 -8.62 10.82
N ARG A 40 -39.95 -8.31 9.61
CA ARG A 40 -39.85 -9.16 8.42
C ARG A 40 -38.47 -9.13 7.75
N GLU A 41 -37.69 -8.07 7.97
CA GLU A 41 -36.35 -7.88 7.40
C GLU A 41 -35.23 -8.49 8.26
N LEU A 42 -35.54 -8.84 9.52
CA LEU A 42 -34.61 -9.41 10.50
C LEU A 42 -33.90 -10.71 10.03
N PRO A 43 -34.58 -11.73 9.47
CA PRO A 43 -33.92 -12.95 9.02
C PRO A 43 -33.05 -12.75 7.78
N VAL A 44 -33.38 -11.77 6.91
CA VAL A 44 -32.57 -11.43 5.73
C VAL A 44 -31.30 -10.69 6.17
N LEU A 45 -31.44 -9.74 7.10
CA LEU A 45 -30.33 -9.03 7.72
C LEU A 45 -29.39 -9.96 8.49
N TRP A 46 -29.93 -10.92 9.25
CA TRP A 46 -29.13 -11.92 9.95
C TRP A 46 -28.33 -12.79 9.00
N LYS A 47 -28.94 -13.26 7.90
CA LYS A 47 -28.23 -14.01 6.85
C LYS A 47 -27.12 -13.18 6.19
N GLN A 48 -27.36 -11.90 5.94
CA GLN A 48 -26.34 -11.00 5.36
C GLN A 48 -25.21 -10.67 6.34
N ALA A 49 -25.54 -10.43 7.60
CA ALA A 49 -24.55 -10.21 8.67
C ALA A 49 -23.69 -11.46 8.88
N LEU A 50 -24.34 -12.64 8.94
CA LEU A 50 -23.63 -13.92 9.00
C LEU A 50 -22.74 -14.12 7.78
N GLY A 51 -23.23 -13.82 6.57
CA GLY A 51 -22.43 -13.86 5.35
C GLY A 51 -21.22 -12.92 5.38
N LEU A 52 -21.37 -11.72 5.94
CA LEU A 52 -20.28 -10.77 6.12
C LEU A 52 -19.25 -11.29 7.13
N VAL A 53 -19.70 -11.78 8.28
CA VAL A 53 -18.84 -12.36 9.33
C VAL A 53 -18.07 -13.56 8.80
N VAL A 54 -18.75 -14.46 8.09
CA VAL A 54 -18.11 -15.63 7.45
C VAL A 54 -17.09 -15.18 6.41
N SER A 55 -17.42 -14.20 5.57
CA SER A 55 -16.47 -13.68 4.58
C SER A 55 -15.24 -13.04 5.23
N ALA A 56 -15.44 -12.25 6.29
CA ALA A 56 -14.34 -11.63 7.04
C ALA A 56 -13.49 -12.70 7.73
N ALA A 57 -14.10 -13.71 8.35
CA ALA A 57 -13.40 -14.81 8.98
C ALA A 57 -12.57 -15.62 7.97
N LEU A 58 -13.12 -15.91 6.78
CA LEU A 58 -12.40 -16.59 5.71
C LEU A 58 -11.21 -15.77 5.20
N VAL A 59 -11.37 -14.45 5.05
CA VAL A 59 -10.27 -13.55 4.67
C VAL A 59 -9.19 -13.51 5.75
N CYS A 60 -9.58 -13.34 7.02
CA CYS A 60 -8.65 -13.36 8.15
C CYS A 60 -7.90 -14.69 8.26
N ALA A 61 -8.60 -15.81 8.05
CA ALA A 61 -7.99 -17.13 8.01
C ALA A 61 -7.01 -17.24 6.83
N GLY A 62 -7.39 -16.81 5.63
CA GLY A 62 -6.52 -16.82 4.46
C GLY A 62 -5.24 -16.00 4.64
N ILE A 63 -5.32 -14.85 5.33
CA ILE A 63 -4.16 -13.99 5.63
C ILE A 63 -3.30 -14.58 6.75
N SER A 64 -3.91 -15.13 7.81
CA SER A 64 -3.20 -15.57 9.01
C SER A 64 -2.64 -16.99 8.89
N LEU A 65 -3.23 -17.84 8.04
CA LEU A 65 -2.86 -19.25 7.91
C LEU A 65 -1.40 -19.44 7.45
N PRO A 66 -0.88 -18.74 6.41
CA PRO A 66 0.54 -18.88 6.03
C PRO A 66 1.49 -18.52 7.17
N PHE A 67 1.17 -17.47 7.93
CA PHE A 67 1.94 -17.09 9.11
C PHE A 67 1.90 -18.19 10.17
N ALA A 68 0.71 -18.71 10.51
CA ALA A 68 0.57 -19.78 11.50
C ALA A 68 1.30 -21.07 11.09
N LEU A 69 1.20 -21.46 9.82
CA LEU A 69 1.92 -22.61 9.26
C LEU A 69 3.44 -22.42 9.35
N PHE A 70 3.94 -21.24 9.01
CA PHE A 70 5.37 -20.92 9.12
C PHE A 70 5.84 -20.94 10.58
N GLN A 71 5.09 -20.34 11.51
CA GLN A 71 5.42 -20.36 12.94
C GLN A 71 5.44 -21.79 13.49
N TYR A 72 4.46 -22.62 13.11
CA TYR A 72 4.41 -24.02 13.49
C TYR A 72 5.60 -24.81 12.92
N TYR A 73 5.90 -24.63 11.63
CA TYR A 73 7.06 -25.24 10.98
C TYR A 73 8.37 -24.89 11.70
N ALA A 74 8.59 -23.60 11.98
CA ALA A 74 9.77 -23.13 12.69
C ALA A 74 9.85 -23.71 14.11
N TYR A 75 8.74 -23.75 14.83
CA TYR A 75 8.67 -24.32 16.17
C TYR A 75 9.03 -25.81 16.18
N VAL A 76 8.46 -26.62 15.28
CA VAL A 76 8.81 -28.04 15.15
C VAL A 76 10.30 -28.21 14.83
N ARG A 77 10.85 -27.34 13.97
CA ARG A 77 12.23 -27.46 13.51
C ARG A 77 13.28 -27.04 14.55
N PHE A 78 12.99 -26.04 15.39
CA PHE A 78 13.97 -25.47 16.34
C PHE A 78 13.70 -25.81 17.82
N CYS A 79 12.46 -26.16 18.19
CA CYS A 79 12.07 -26.37 19.59
C CYS A 79 11.81 -27.84 19.96
N GLN A 80 11.55 -28.72 19.00
CA GLN A 80 11.41 -30.16 19.28
C GLN A 80 12.77 -30.87 19.31
N PRO A 81 12.91 -31.93 20.14
CA PRO A 81 14.12 -32.74 20.17
C PRO A 81 14.41 -33.31 18.79
N SER A 82 15.67 -33.32 18.38
CA SER A 82 16.12 -33.75 17.05
C SER A 82 15.71 -35.18 16.71
N THR A 83 14.49 -35.39 16.24
CA THR A 83 14.03 -36.67 15.65
C THR A 83 14.56 -36.78 14.23
N GLY A 84 15.87 -36.99 14.09
CA GLY A 84 16.51 -37.45 12.84
C GLY A 84 16.33 -36.60 11.58
N LEU A 85 15.60 -35.48 11.62
CA LEU A 85 15.42 -34.55 10.50
C LEU A 85 16.65 -33.64 10.39
N ALA A 86 17.85 -34.24 10.42
CA ALA A 86 19.07 -33.59 9.98
C ALA A 86 18.98 -33.44 8.45
N GLN A 87 18.08 -32.58 7.98
CA GLN A 87 18.19 -32.03 6.64
C GLN A 87 19.60 -31.45 6.56
N SER A 88 20.42 -31.99 5.66
CA SER A 88 21.78 -31.51 5.41
C SER A 88 21.69 -30.04 5.00
N VAL A 89 21.90 -29.15 5.97
CA VAL A 89 22.00 -27.72 5.71
C VAL A 89 23.21 -27.56 4.80
N PRO A 90 23.06 -26.92 3.62
CA PRO A 90 24.18 -26.70 2.71
C PRO A 90 25.38 -26.07 3.43
N GLU A 91 26.59 -26.51 3.08
CA GLU A 91 27.83 -26.07 3.75
C GLU A 91 27.98 -24.54 3.76
N ALA A 92 27.59 -23.87 2.68
CA ALA A 92 27.60 -22.41 2.61
C ALA A 92 26.73 -21.73 3.69
N LEU A 93 25.60 -22.34 4.06
CA LEU A 93 24.74 -21.81 5.13
C LEU A 93 25.28 -22.16 6.52
N LEU A 94 25.99 -23.27 6.67
CA LEU A 94 26.69 -23.60 7.90
C LEU A 94 27.84 -22.62 8.16
N GLN A 95 28.64 -22.32 7.14
CA GLN A 95 29.69 -21.31 7.21
C GLN A 95 29.12 -19.94 7.58
N LEU A 96 28.05 -19.51 6.90
CA LEU A 96 27.37 -18.25 7.22
C LEU A 96 26.85 -18.24 8.68
N ALA A 97 26.30 -19.36 9.14
CA ALA A 97 25.80 -19.45 10.51
C ALA A 97 26.93 -19.38 11.54
N GLN A 98 28.10 -19.97 11.25
CA GLN A 98 29.28 -19.85 12.10
C GLN A 98 29.80 -18.41 12.13
N ASP A 99 29.96 -17.78 10.96
CA ASP A 99 30.46 -16.42 10.82
C ASP A 99 29.57 -15.37 11.51
N LYS A 100 28.25 -15.58 11.48
CA LYS A 100 27.26 -14.66 12.06
C LYS A 100 26.80 -15.07 13.46
N GLY A 101 27.25 -16.21 13.98
CA GLY A 101 26.77 -16.76 15.25
C GLY A 101 25.28 -17.14 15.24
N TYR A 102 24.74 -17.56 14.09
CA TYR A 102 23.36 -18.00 13.97
C TYR A 102 23.17 -19.41 14.51
N ARG A 103 21.99 -19.63 15.13
CA ARG A 103 21.61 -20.97 15.58
C ARG A 103 21.13 -21.81 14.42
N VAL A 104 21.70 -23.01 14.27
CA VAL A 104 21.31 -23.99 13.27
C VAL A 104 20.30 -24.97 13.87
N ALA A 105 19.25 -25.28 13.12
CA ALA A 105 18.23 -26.23 13.55
C ALA A 105 18.82 -27.64 13.76
N GLY A 106 18.57 -28.23 14.93
CA GLY A 106 18.95 -29.61 15.24
C GLY A 106 20.42 -29.85 15.60
N VAL A 107 21.27 -28.80 15.62
CA VAL A 107 22.72 -28.90 15.86
C VAL A 107 23.13 -28.34 17.25
N GLY A 108 22.17 -27.99 18.12
CA GLY A 108 22.43 -27.43 19.44
C GLY A 108 21.78 -28.22 20.58
N GLU A 109 22.50 -28.41 21.68
CA GLU A 109 21.98 -29.05 22.90
C GLU A 109 20.95 -28.19 23.63
N ALA A 110 21.09 -26.86 23.55
CA ALA A 110 20.22 -25.90 24.24
C ALA A 110 19.15 -25.29 23.32
N LYS A 111 17.87 -25.51 23.69
CA LYS A 111 16.72 -24.91 23.00
C LYS A 111 16.82 -23.37 22.99
N PRO A 112 16.43 -22.70 21.89
CA PRO A 112 16.32 -21.25 21.86
C PRO A 112 15.38 -20.70 22.94
N PRO A 113 15.65 -19.51 23.51
CA PRO A 113 14.85 -18.96 24.62
C PRO A 113 13.39 -18.66 24.22
N TRP A 114 13.14 -18.36 22.94
CA TRP A 114 11.79 -18.11 22.43
C TRP A 114 10.90 -19.36 22.45
N CYS A 115 11.47 -20.57 22.51
CA CYS A 115 10.70 -21.80 22.64
C CYS A 115 9.97 -21.93 23.99
N SER A 116 10.47 -21.24 25.03
CA SER A 116 9.91 -21.28 26.39
C SER A 116 8.98 -20.09 26.68
N GLN A 117 8.79 -19.17 25.73
CA GLN A 117 7.93 -18.01 25.90
C GLN A 117 6.44 -18.40 25.80
N ARG A 118 5.56 -17.61 26.43
CA ARG A 118 4.10 -17.83 26.41
C ARG A 118 3.53 -17.88 24.99
N PHE A 119 4.13 -17.11 24.09
CA PHE A 119 3.86 -17.10 22.66
C PHE A 119 5.20 -17.26 21.90
N PRO A 120 5.53 -18.47 21.40
CA PRO A 120 6.82 -18.74 20.77
C PRO A 120 6.86 -18.17 19.35
N LEU A 121 7.14 -16.86 19.24
CA LEU A 121 7.25 -16.16 17.96
C LEU A 121 8.70 -16.09 17.50
N VAL A 122 9.05 -16.91 16.51
CA VAL A 122 10.44 -17.00 16.02
C VAL A 122 10.90 -15.67 15.42
N TYR A 123 10.02 -14.95 14.73
CA TYR A 123 10.39 -13.73 14.01
C TYR A 123 10.72 -12.58 14.96
N SER A 124 9.95 -12.41 16.05
CA SER A 124 10.25 -11.41 17.07
C SER A 124 11.62 -11.64 17.71
N TYR A 125 11.98 -12.91 17.96
CA TYR A 125 13.30 -13.27 18.46
C TYR A 125 14.40 -12.95 17.44
N ILE A 126 14.21 -13.29 16.16
CA ILE A 126 15.20 -13.00 15.11
C ILE A 126 15.42 -11.48 14.97
N GLN A 127 14.33 -10.72 14.96
CA GLN A 127 14.38 -9.26 14.84
C GLN A 127 15.18 -8.61 15.97
N ASP A 128 15.00 -9.09 17.20
CA ASP A 128 15.70 -8.58 18.38
C ASP A 128 17.15 -9.09 18.43
N ALA A 129 17.34 -10.41 18.40
CA ALA A 129 18.63 -11.07 18.66
C ALA A 129 19.64 -10.91 17.53
N TYR A 130 19.19 -10.88 16.27
CA TYR A 130 20.10 -10.89 15.11
C TYR A 130 20.07 -9.60 14.30
N TRP A 131 18.94 -8.90 14.24
CA TRP A 131 18.80 -7.71 13.40
C TRP A 131 18.82 -6.41 14.19
N ASN A 132 18.76 -6.47 15.52
CA ASN A 132 18.68 -5.30 16.40
C ASN A 132 17.55 -4.32 16.00
N VAL A 133 16.39 -4.86 15.61
CA VAL A 133 15.22 -4.08 15.22
C VAL A 133 14.41 -3.73 16.47
N GLY A 134 14.04 -2.46 16.61
CA GLY A 134 13.23 -1.99 17.73
C GLY A 134 13.00 -0.48 17.65
N PHE A 135 12.18 0.04 18.56
CA PHE A 135 11.88 1.47 18.61
C PHE A 135 13.16 2.29 18.80
N LEU A 136 13.44 3.17 17.83
CA LEU A 136 14.59 4.07 17.76
C LEU A 136 15.98 3.43 17.80
N ARG A 137 16.10 2.10 17.77
CA ARG A 137 17.40 1.40 17.87
C ARG A 137 18.32 1.66 16.67
N TYR A 138 17.76 2.09 15.54
CA TYR A 138 18.52 2.39 14.32
C TYR A 138 19.01 3.84 14.22
N PHE A 139 18.63 4.71 15.17
CA PHE A 139 18.94 6.15 15.13
C PHE A 139 20.37 6.41 15.62
N GLU A 140 21.34 5.98 14.84
CA GLU A 140 22.77 6.20 15.05
C GLU A 140 23.35 7.14 14.00
N LEU A 141 24.34 7.96 14.36
CA LEU A 141 25.01 8.88 13.42
C LEU A 141 25.69 8.15 12.24
N ARG A 142 26.12 6.89 12.45
CA ARG A 142 26.71 6.06 11.41
C ARG A 142 25.71 5.72 10.28
N GLN A 143 24.41 5.81 10.56
CA GLN A 143 23.34 5.45 9.63
C GLN A 143 22.85 6.64 8.79
N ILE A 144 23.42 7.85 8.96
CA ILE A 144 23.02 9.06 8.21
C ILE A 144 22.89 8.81 6.68
N PRO A 145 23.82 8.09 6.01
CA PRO A 145 23.68 7.80 4.58
C PRO A 145 22.37 7.06 4.23
N ASN A 146 21.94 6.12 5.08
CA ASN A 146 20.70 5.36 4.89
C ASN A 146 19.46 6.25 5.10
N PHE A 147 19.51 7.19 6.04
CA PHE A 147 18.45 8.19 6.21
C PHE A 147 18.35 9.12 5.00
N LEU A 148 19.49 9.54 4.43
CA LEU A 148 19.51 10.37 3.22
C LEU A 148 18.93 9.62 2.02
N LEU A 149 19.19 8.32 1.90
CA LEU A 149 18.64 7.50 0.83
C LEU A 149 17.11 7.36 0.93
N ALA A 150 16.58 7.22 2.15
CA ALA A 150 15.14 7.12 2.38
C ALA A 150 14.40 8.47 2.34
N LEU A 151 15.13 9.58 2.43
CA LEU A 151 14.59 10.94 2.57
C LEU A 151 13.56 11.32 1.49
N PRO A 152 13.76 11.06 0.18
CA PRO A 152 12.79 11.48 -0.83
C PRO A 152 11.42 10.83 -0.63
N VAL A 153 11.39 9.54 -0.26
CA VAL A 153 10.13 8.81 -0.05
C VAL A 153 9.47 9.20 1.26
N THR A 154 10.24 9.37 2.34
CA THR A 154 9.66 9.82 3.62
C THR A 154 9.07 11.22 3.51
N LEU A 155 9.74 12.14 2.81
CA LEU A 155 9.21 13.49 2.54
C LEU A 155 7.95 13.43 1.68
N LEU A 156 7.94 12.69 0.57
CA LEU A 156 6.75 12.58 -0.29
C LEU A 156 5.55 11.99 0.45
N CYS A 157 5.73 10.91 1.20
CA CYS A 157 4.65 10.30 1.97
C CYS A 157 4.16 11.20 3.11
N SER A 158 5.07 11.92 3.78
CA SER A 158 4.70 12.89 4.83
C SER A 158 3.92 14.07 4.25
N TRP A 159 4.35 14.57 3.09
CA TRP A 159 3.67 15.66 2.40
C TRP A 159 2.30 15.21 1.86
N ALA A 160 2.18 13.97 1.37
CA ALA A 160 0.91 13.39 0.98
C ALA A 160 -0.08 13.36 2.15
N ALA A 161 0.38 12.89 3.32
CA ALA A 161 -0.42 12.85 4.54
C ALA A 161 -0.84 14.26 4.99
N TRP A 162 0.11 15.19 5.03
CA TRP A 162 -0.15 16.58 5.39
C TRP A 162 -1.20 17.22 4.47
N THR A 163 -1.01 17.10 3.15
CA THR A 163 -1.91 17.68 2.15
C THR A 163 -3.34 17.15 2.31
N TYR A 164 -3.50 15.84 2.53
CA TYR A 164 -4.82 15.25 2.72
C TYR A 164 -5.48 15.71 4.02
N VAL A 165 -4.73 15.70 5.13
CA VAL A 165 -5.24 16.08 6.46
C VAL A 165 -5.62 17.56 6.49
N SER A 166 -4.80 18.44 5.92
CA SER A 166 -5.11 19.86 5.81
C SER A 166 -6.33 20.14 4.93
N ALA A 167 -6.53 19.36 3.87
CA ALA A 167 -7.69 19.52 2.98
C ALA A 167 -9.00 18.97 3.55
N ASN A 168 -8.94 17.95 4.42
CA ASN A 168 -10.10 17.23 4.97
C ASN A 168 -9.98 16.97 6.50
N PRO A 169 -9.79 18.00 7.35
CA PRO A 169 -9.51 17.79 8.78
C PRO A 169 -10.69 17.15 9.52
N ARG A 170 -11.93 17.53 9.18
CA ARG A 170 -13.14 16.96 9.77
C ARG A 170 -13.32 15.48 9.42
N HIS A 171 -13.01 15.10 8.18
CA HIS A 171 -13.12 13.71 7.73
C HIS A 171 -12.07 12.81 8.41
N CYS A 172 -10.88 13.36 8.66
CA CYS A 172 -9.83 12.67 9.41
C CYS A 172 -10.21 12.48 10.89
N LEU A 173 -10.78 13.52 11.52
CA LEU A 173 -11.26 13.45 12.90
C LEU A 173 -12.44 12.47 13.07
N THR A 174 -13.31 12.35 12.07
CA THR A 174 -14.42 11.38 12.09
C THR A 174 -14.02 9.99 11.60
N LEU A 175 -12.74 9.75 11.30
CA LEU A 175 -12.22 8.49 10.74
C LEU A 175 -12.99 8.03 9.48
N GLY A 176 -13.57 8.96 8.73
CA GLY A 176 -14.44 8.65 7.59
C GLY A 176 -15.76 7.95 7.95
N LEU A 177 -16.09 7.81 9.24
CA LEU A 177 -17.32 7.17 9.72
C LEU A 177 -18.55 8.07 9.59
N VAL A 178 -18.35 9.39 9.62
CA VAL A 178 -19.42 10.38 9.48
C VAL A 178 -19.32 11.05 8.12
N ARG A 179 -20.24 10.68 7.21
CA ARG A 179 -20.41 11.35 5.93
C ARG A 179 -21.22 12.63 6.12
N SER A 180 -20.66 13.77 5.74
CA SER A 180 -21.41 15.03 5.80
C SER A 180 -22.37 15.12 4.62
N LYS A 181 -23.60 15.60 4.84
CA LYS A 181 -24.58 15.90 3.76
C LYS A 181 -24.02 16.85 2.69
N ALA A 182 -22.98 17.63 3.01
CA ALA A 182 -22.27 18.47 2.03
C ALA A 182 -21.46 17.65 1.00
N GLU A 183 -20.94 16.47 1.37
CA GLU A 183 -20.26 15.55 0.44
C GLU A 183 -21.23 14.78 -0.47
N GLU A 184 -22.49 14.58 -0.04
CA GLU A 184 -23.52 13.97 -0.90
C GLU A 184 -24.13 14.97 -1.89
N ARG A 185 -24.11 16.28 -1.58
CA ARG A 185 -24.73 17.32 -2.40
C ARG A 185 -23.74 18.07 -3.31
N GLY A 186 -22.45 18.06 -2.98
CA GLY A 186 -21.39 18.69 -3.77
C GLY A 186 -20.62 17.64 -4.58
N LYS A 187 -20.26 17.96 -5.83
CA LYS A 187 -19.34 17.17 -6.68
C LYS A 187 -18.29 16.49 -5.80
N ALA A 188 -18.24 15.15 -5.82
CA ALA A 188 -17.16 14.41 -5.21
C ALA A 188 -15.85 15.08 -5.64
N ARG A 189 -15.00 15.45 -4.68
CA ARG A 189 -13.71 16.08 -5.01
C ARG A 189 -12.94 15.10 -5.89
N ASP A 190 -12.86 15.41 -7.18
CA ASP A 190 -12.07 14.63 -8.14
C ASP A 190 -10.58 14.86 -7.82
N GLY A 191 -9.83 13.79 -7.59
CA GLY A 191 -8.38 13.82 -7.35
C GLY A 191 -7.93 13.24 -6.00
N PHE A 192 -6.70 13.56 -5.61
CA PHE A 192 -6.03 12.95 -4.46
C PHE A 192 -6.77 13.20 -3.13
N CYS A 193 -7.39 14.37 -2.96
CA CYS A 193 -8.12 14.76 -1.75
C CYS A 193 -9.56 14.21 -1.65
N GLY A 194 -9.92 13.23 -2.48
CA GLY A 194 -11.23 12.56 -2.43
C GLY A 194 -11.35 11.56 -1.27
N PRO A 195 -12.57 11.27 -0.79
CA PRO A 195 -12.82 10.43 0.38
C PRO A 195 -12.35 8.97 0.20
N ALA A 196 -12.29 8.46 -1.03
CA ALA A 196 -11.78 7.11 -1.32
C ALA A 196 -10.28 6.95 -1.01
N THR A 197 -9.51 8.04 -1.10
CA THR A 197 -8.06 8.04 -0.85
C THR A 197 -7.74 7.98 0.64
N PHE A 198 -8.70 8.32 1.52
CA PHE A 198 -8.52 8.39 2.98
C PHE A 198 -7.89 7.13 3.57
N VAL A 199 -8.47 5.96 3.28
CA VAL A 199 -8.03 4.67 3.85
C VAL A 199 -6.57 4.39 3.47
N TYR A 200 -6.19 4.71 2.24
CA TYR A 200 -4.83 4.53 1.75
C TYR A 200 -3.85 5.52 2.39
N VAL A 201 -4.26 6.77 2.62
CA VAL A 201 -3.43 7.77 3.32
C VAL A 201 -3.19 7.37 4.77
N VAL A 202 -4.24 6.93 5.49
CA VAL A 202 -4.12 6.45 6.86
C VAL A 202 -3.20 5.23 6.92
N HIS A 203 -3.41 4.26 6.03
CA HIS A 203 -2.56 3.08 5.94
C HIS A 203 -1.09 3.46 5.67
N SER A 204 -0.84 4.30 4.66
CA SER A 204 0.51 4.75 4.31
C SER A 204 1.20 5.52 5.44
N THR A 205 0.44 6.33 6.17
CA THR A 205 0.96 7.12 7.31
C THR A 205 1.31 6.20 8.48
N ALA A 206 0.46 5.21 8.78
CA ALA A 206 0.74 4.22 9.82
C ALA A 206 1.98 3.38 9.47
N LEU A 207 2.11 2.95 8.22
CA LEU A 207 3.30 2.22 7.73
C LEU A 207 4.56 3.09 7.79
N LEU A 208 4.46 4.38 7.42
CA LEU A 208 5.57 5.32 7.50
C LEU A 208 6.03 5.51 8.94
N ALA A 209 5.11 5.76 9.87
CA ALA A 209 5.44 5.93 11.28
C ALA A 209 6.08 4.66 11.85
N PHE A 210 5.45 3.50 11.64
CA PHE A 210 5.98 2.23 12.12
C PHE A 210 7.34 1.91 11.50
N GLY A 211 7.48 2.05 10.18
CA GLY A 211 8.72 1.75 9.48
C GLY A 211 9.86 2.72 9.83
N PHE A 212 9.57 4.00 10.04
CA PHE A 212 10.57 4.99 10.40
C PHE A 212 11.08 4.83 11.83
N PHE A 213 10.20 4.52 12.79
CA PHE A 213 10.58 4.42 14.20
C PHE A 213 10.99 3.02 14.64
N CYS A 214 10.44 1.97 14.03
CA CYS A 214 10.60 0.59 14.51
C CYS A 214 11.34 -0.33 13.54
N MET A 215 11.71 0.13 12.33
CA MET A 215 12.46 -0.66 11.36
C MET A 215 13.76 0.07 10.94
N HIS A 216 14.64 -0.66 10.26
CA HIS A 216 15.81 -0.07 9.61
C HIS A 216 15.36 0.80 8.44
N VAL A 217 15.73 2.08 8.48
CA VAL A 217 15.28 3.10 7.51
C VAL A 217 15.72 2.76 6.08
N GLN A 218 16.79 2.00 5.89
CA GLN A 218 17.22 1.49 4.58
C GLN A 218 16.11 0.73 3.84
N VAL A 219 15.27 -0.03 4.54
CA VAL A 219 14.22 -0.85 3.91
C VAL A 219 12.91 -0.06 3.73
N LEU A 220 12.83 1.16 4.28
CA LEU A 220 11.61 1.96 4.34
C LEU A 220 11.09 2.33 2.95
N THR A 221 11.97 2.72 2.03
CA THR A 221 11.63 3.09 0.65
C THR A 221 10.89 1.95 -0.05
N ARG A 222 11.47 0.74 -0.02
CA ARG A 222 10.86 -0.45 -0.61
C ARG A 222 9.56 -0.82 0.08
N PHE A 223 9.55 -0.79 1.41
CA PHE A 223 8.38 -1.13 2.21
C PHE A 223 7.17 -0.23 1.88
N LEU A 224 7.38 1.08 1.77
CA LEU A 224 6.32 2.02 1.38
C LEU A 224 5.94 1.88 -0.10
N GLY A 225 6.93 1.73 -0.98
CA GLY A 225 6.73 1.59 -2.42
C GLY A 225 5.97 0.31 -2.82
N SER A 226 6.07 -0.76 -2.04
CA SER A 226 5.33 -2.02 -2.29
C SER A 226 3.98 -2.09 -1.60
N SER A 227 3.84 -1.43 -0.45
CA SER A 227 2.67 -1.62 0.43
C SER A 227 1.57 -0.59 0.20
N SER A 228 1.87 0.55 -0.43
CA SER A 228 0.90 1.64 -0.59
C SER A 228 1.01 2.33 -1.95
N PRO A 229 -0.12 2.59 -2.64
CA PRO A 229 -0.12 3.35 -3.89
C PRO A 229 0.07 4.86 -3.68
N ILE A 230 0.00 5.35 -2.43
CA ILE A 230 0.01 6.79 -2.11
C ILE A 230 1.25 7.51 -2.63
N LEU A 231 2.42 6.86 -2.56
CA LEU A 231 3.67 7.44 -3.09
C LEU A 231 3.51 7.82 -4.57
N TYR A 232 2.95 6.92 -5.37
CA TYR A 232 2.77 7.13 -6.81
C TYR A 232 1.61 8.08 -7.10
N TRP A 233 0.47 7.95 -6.40
CA TRP A 233 -0.69 8.82 -6.60
C TRP A 233 -0.39 10.27 -6.23
N PHE A 234 0.30 10.50 -5.11
CA PHE A 234 0.68 11.83 -4.69
C PHE A 234 1.73 12.44 -5.64
N SER A 235 2.70 11.64 -6.09
CA SER A 235 3.66 12.10 -7.11
C SER A 235 2.96 12.50 -8.41
N ALA A 236 1.99 11.71 -8.88
CA ALA A 236 1.17 12.05 -10.04
C ALA A 236 0.32 13.31 -9.81
N HIS A 237 -0.24 13.48 -8.61
CA HIS A 237 -0.97 14.69 -8.23
C HIS A 237 -0.08 15.94 -8.32
N LEU A 238 1.15 15.88 -7.79
CA LEU A 238 2.10 16.99 -7.86
C LEU A 238 2.47 17.34 -9.31
N LEU A 239 2.73 16.32 -10.14
CA LEU A 239 3.02 16.53 -11.56
C LEU A 239 1.85 17.17 -12.31
N LEU A 240 0.62 16.71 -12.04
CA LEU A 240 -0.59 17.30 -12.63
C LEU A 240 -0.77 18.74 -12.16
N GLU A 241 -0.60 19.04 -10.88
CA GLU A 241 -0.82 20.39 -10.35
C GLU A 241 0.21 21.41 -10.88
N HIS A 242 1.47 21.01 -11.07
CA HIS A 242 2.57 21.93 -11.39
C HIS A 242 2.89 22.00 -12.90
N GLU A 243 2.42 21.06 -13.72
CA GLU A 243 2.76 21.03 -15.15
C GLU A 243 1.57 21.37 -16.06
N PRO A 244 1.47 22.61 -16.58
CA PRO A 244 0.41 23.03 -17.50
C PRO A 244 0.41 22.22 -18.81
N LEU A 245 1.56 21.65 -19.19
CA LEU A 245 1.70 20.78 -20.36
C LEU A 245 0.77 19.57 -20.30
N LEU A 246 0.52 19.02 -19.11
CA LEU A 246 -0.38 17.87 -18.94
C LEU A 246 -1.86 18.24 -19.10
N TRP A 247 -2.23 19.50 -18.91
CA TRP A 247 -3.59 20.00 -19.09
C TRP A 247 -3.91 20.38 -20.53
N SER A 248 -2.88 20.74 -21.32
CA SER A 248 -3.04 21.30 -22.68
C SER A 248 -3.64 20.35 -23.73
N THR A 249 -3.81 19.06 -23.45
CA THR A 249 -4.39 18.09 -24.39
C THR A 249 -5.93 18.17 -24.48
N GLY A 250 -6.59 18.99 -23.64
CA GLY A 250 -8.05 19.10 -23.58
C GLY A 250 -8.66 20.36 -24.17
N THR A 251 -7.87 21.37 -24.54
CA THR A 251 -8.41 22.68 -24.97
C THR A 251 -7.55 23.31 -26.06
N ASP A 252 -7.90 23.03 -27.32
CA ASP A 252 -7.59 23.97 -28.39
C ASP A 252 -8.55 25.16 -28.28
N ASN A 253 -8.06 26.27 -27.71
CA ASN A 253 -8.29 27.64 -28.17
C ASN A 253 -7.58 28.66 -27.25
N PRO A 254 -6.76 29.59 -27.80
CA PRO A 254 -6.14 30.63 -27.02
C PRO A 254 -7.03 31.88 -27.00
N ALA A 255 -7.67 32.20 -25.89
CA ALA A 255 -8.13 33.56 -25.63
C ALA A 255 -8.43 33.84 -24.15
N SER A 256 -7.71 34.84 -23.65
CA SER A 256 -8.10 35.78 -22.59
C SER A 256 -7.91 35.36 -21.13
N GLY A 257 -7.21 36.23 -20.41
CA GLY A 257 -6.80 36.04 -19.04
C GLY A 257 -7.95 36.05 -18.03
N LYS A 258 -7.89 35.08 -17.12
CA LYS A 258 -8.14 35.12 -15.66
C LYS A 258 -8.18 33.67 -15.17
N PRO A 259 -7.75 33.37 -13.93
CA PRO A 259 -7.64 31.98 -13.48
C PRO A 259 -9.05 31.43 -13.18
N PRO A 260 -9.51 30.32 -13.78
CA PRO A 260 -10.76 29.72 -13.40
C PRO A 260 -10.53 28.49 -12.53
N LEU A 261 -11.07 28.61 -11.33
CA LEU A 261 -11.66 27.58 -10.51
C LEU A 261 -12.15 26.35 -11.32
N SER A 262 -11.71 25.18 -10.84
CA SER A 262 -11.93 23.84 -11.39
C SER A 262 -13.30 23.60 -12.05
N LYS A 263 -13.27 23.33 -13.36
CA LYS A 263 -14.33 22.65 -14.09
C LYS A 263 -13.75 21.47 -14.86
N SER A 264 -13.91 20.27 -14.32
CA SER A 264 -13.69 19.01 -15.03
C SER A 264 -14.80 18.84 -16.08
N HIS A 265 -14.42 18.81 -17.36
CA HIS A 265 -15.26 18.30 -18.45
C HIS A 265 -14.55 17.10 -19.07
N SER A 266 -15.20 15.94 -18.98
CA SER A 266 -14.87 14.75 -19.75
C SER A 266 -15.24 15.00 -21.22
N SER A 267 -14.25 15.14 -22.09
CA SER A 267 -14.41 14.95 -23.52
C SER A 267 -13.28 14.05 -24.02
N CYS A 268 -13.67 12.88 -24.53
CA CYS A 268 -12.79 11.93 -25.19
C CYS A 268 -12.41 12.51 -26.56
N GLY A 269 -11.41 13.38 -26.56
CA GLY A 269 -10.76 13.90 -27.76
C GLY A 269 -9.74 12.89 -28.28
N LYS A 270 -9.87 12.57 -29.57
CA LYS A 270 -9.01 11.66 -30.33
C LYS A 270 -7.66 12.33 -30.62
N GLY A 271 -6.88 12.60 -29.58
CA GLY A 271 -5.48 13.00 -29.67
C GLY A 271 -4.60 11.76 -29.74
N THR A 272 -3.48 11.83 -30.47
CA THR A 272 -2.43 10.80 -30.39
C THR A 272 -2.17 10.51 -28.92
N SER A 273 -2.25 9.23 -28.52
CA SER A 273 -2.10 8.78 -27.14
C SER A 273 -0.63 8.90 -26.71
N ASP A 274 -0.08 10.10 -26.77
CA ASP A 274 1.29 10.37 -26.42
C ASP A 274 1.40 10.24 -24.90
N ASN A 275 2.29 9.35 -24.47
CA ASN A 275 2.48 9.05 -23.07
C ASN A 275 2.85 10.35 -22.32
N PRO A 276 2.08 10.78 -21.30
CA PRO A 276 2.29 12.04 -20.61
C PRO A 276 3.69 12.15 -19.98
N VAL A 277 4.26 11.02 -19.54
CA VAL A 277 5.62 10.97 -19.00
C VAL A 277 6.65 11.21 -20.11
N VAL A 278 6.47 10.60 -21.28
CA VAL A 278 7.37 10.82 -22.43
C VAL A 278 7.32 12.28 -22.88
N ARG A 279 6.13 12.89 -22.89
CA ARG A 279 5.97 14.31 -23.20
C ARG A 279 6.72 15.20 -22.21
N LEU A 280 6.67 14.89 -20.92
CA LEU A 280 7.46 15.59 -19.91
C LEU A 280 8.95 15.41 -20.16
N LEU A 281 9.41 14.18 -20.44
CA LEU A 281 10.82 13.90 -20.68
C LEU A 281 11.37 14.63 -21.91
N LEU A 282 10.60 14.71 -23.00
CA LEU A 282 10.98 15.48 -24.19
C LEU A 282 11.08 16.98 -23.91
N ASN A 283 10.24 17.49 -23.00
CA ASN A 283 10.22 18.90 -22.61
C ASN A 283 11.00 19.18 -21.31
N TRP A 284 12.00 18.35 -20.98
CA TRP A 284 12.71 18.40 -19.69
C TRP A 284 13.17 19.80 -19.28
N ARG A 285 13.67 20.62 -20.21
CA ARG A 285 14.17 21.97 -19.90
C ARG A 285 13.07 22.90 -19.36
N SER A 286 11.85 22.76 -19.87
CA SER A 286 10.71 23.64 -19.60
C SER A 286 9.93 23.29 -18.33
N ILE A 287 10.24 22.15 -17.69
CA ILE A 287 9.55 21.62 -16.50
C ILE A 287 9.99 22.34 -15.22
N THR A 288 9.09 22.40 -14.23
CA THR A 288 9.37 22.96 -12.90
C THR A 288 10.48 22.18 -12.17
N PRO A 289 11.25 22.82 -11.27
CA PRO A 289 12.32 22.13 -10.52
C PRO A 289 11.77 20.98 -9.66
N LEU A 290 10.54 21.11 -9.14
CA LEU A 290 9.87 20.06 -8.38
C LEU A 290 9.62 18.83 -9.23
N SER A 291 8.96 19.00 -10.38
CA SER A 291 8.68 17.90 -11.30
C SER A 291 9.96 17.24 -11.83
N LYS A 292 11.01 18.01 -12.12
CA LYS A 292 12.36 17.48 -12.45
C LYS A 292 12.90 16.59 -11.35
N SER A 293 12.75 17.01 -10.09
CA SER A 293 13.23 16.25 -8.94
C SER A 293 12.46 14.94 -8.75
N ILE A 294 11.13 14.98 -8.91
CA ILE A 294 10.26 13.80 -8.82
C ILE A 294 10.59 12.81 -9.95
N LEU A 295 10.57 13.24 -11.22
CA LEU A 295 10.89 12.37 -12.35
C LEU A 295 12.32 11.85 -12.26
N GLY A 296 13.28 12.72 -11.92
CA GLY A 296 14.69 12.35 -11.77
C GLY A 296 14.89 11.32 -10.67
N PHE A 297 14.17 11.43 -9.55
CA PHE A 297 14.20 10.44 -8.48
C PHE A 297 13.66 9.08 -8.97
N PHE A 298 12.47 9.01 -9.55
CA PHE A 298 11.90 7.73 -9.97
C PHE A 298 12.70 7.08 -11.10
N LEU A 299 13.14 7.85 -12.11
CA LEU A 299 13.95 7.33 -13.21
C LEU A 299 15.35 6.94 -12.73
N GLY A 300 15.97 7.75 -11.87
CA GLY A 300 17.27 7.45 -11.29
C GLY A 300 17.23 6.21 -10.42
N TYR A 301 16.23 6.08 -9.55
CA TYR A 301 16.03 4.91 -8.70
C TYR A 301 15.78 3.63 -9.53
N TRP A 302 14.97 3.74 -10.60
CA TRP A 302 14.74 2.64 -11.52
C TRP A 302 16.00 2.23 -12.29
N LEU A 303 16.74 3.19 -12.85
CA LEU A 303 17.96 2.94 -13.61
C LEU A 303 19.05 2.35 -12.69
N LEU A 304 19.24 2.93 -11.50
CA LEU A 304 20.18 2.43 -10.52
C LEU A 304 19.82 1.01 -10.09
N GLY A 305 18.55 0.74 -9.88
CA GLY A 305 18.08 -0.61 -9.57
C GLY A 305 18.33 -1.61 -10.70
N LEU A 306 18.14 -1.20 -11.96
CA LEU A 306 18.45 -2.03 -13.11
C LEU A 306 19.95 -2.35 -13.19
N VAL A 307 20.80 -1.33 -13.05
CA VAL A 307 22.27 -1.51 -13.09
C VAL A 307 22.73 -2.43 -11.98
N LEU A 308 22.29 -2.20 -10.74
CA LEU A 308 22.70 -3.02 -9.60
C LEU A 308 22.16 -4.45 -9.68
N HIS A 309 20.92 -4.62 -10.15
CA HIS A 309 20.33 -5.94 -10.38
C HIS A 309 21.12 -6.76 -11.39
N CYS A 310 21.52 -6.16 -12.52
CA CYS A 310 22.36 -6.83 -13.53
C CYS A 310 23.74 -7.22 -12.99
N ASN A 311 24.23 -6.58 -11.92
CA ASN A 311 25.49 -6.90 -11.26
C ASN A 311 25.32 -7.80 -10.02
N PHE A 312 24.13 -8.38 -9.80
CA PHE A 312 23.80 -9.19 -8.62
C PHE A 312 24.07 -8.50 -7.28
N LEU A 313 24.07 -7.17 -7.27
CA LEU A 313 24.24 -6.39 -6.05
C LEU A 313 22.88 -6.26 -5.33
N PRO A 314 22.88 -6.28 -3.99
CA PRO A 314 21.65 -6.08 -3.23
C PRO A 314 21.17 -4.64 -3.42
N TRP A 315 20.13 -4.46 -4.24
CA TRP A 315 19.39 -3.20 -4.37
C TRP A 315 18.00 -3.36 -3.79
N THR A 316 17.59 -2.37 -3.01
CA THR A 316 16.30 -2.32 -2.33
C THR A 316 15.43 -1.25 -2.91
#